data_AF-A0AAW6TV09-F1
#
_entry.id   AF-A0AAW6TV09-F1
#
_cell.length_a   1.000
_cell.length_b   1.000
_cell.length_c   1.000
_cell.angle_alpha   90.00
_cell.angle_beta   90.00
_cell.angle_gamma   90.00
#
_symmetry.space_group_name_H-M   'P 1'
#
loop_
_entity.id
_entity.type
_entity.pdbx_description
1 polymer ?
#
loop_
_entity_poly.entity_id
_entity_poly.type
_entity_poly.pdbx_seq_one_letter_code
_entity_poly.pdbx_strand_id
1 'polypeptide(L)' 'MENITHQTYVNSNIRLNELIDIVTDEIESNDPIAIEFLEITSIIKTYEKIHFPVF' A
#
# COMPACT_ATOMS: atom_id res chain seq x y z
N MET A 1 -17.80 -2.94 2.12
CA MET A 1 -16.48 -2.30 2.27
C MET A 1 -15.84 -2.97 3.47
N GLU A 2 -14.78 -3.75 3.23
CA GLU A 2 -13.99 -4.28 4.34
C GLU A 2 -13.37 -3.08 5.08
N ASN A 3 -13.64 -2.98 6.38
CA ASN A 3 -13.03 -1.94 7.20
C ASN A 3 -11.57 -2.33 7.43
N ILE A 4 -10.66 -1.64 6.75
CA ILE A 4 -9.22 -1.80 7.00
C ILE A 4 -8.95 -1.40 8.44
N THR A 5 -8.39 -2.34 9.21
CA THR A 5 -8.07 -2.07 10.62
C THR A 5 -6.87 -1.14 10.72
N HIS A 6 -6.74 -0.41 11.83
CA HIS A 6 -5.55 0.41 12.08
C HIS A 6 -4.26 -0.44 12.08
N GLN A 7 -4.32 -1.68 12.60
CA GLN A 7 -3.17 -2.58 12.56
C GLN A 7 -2.79 -2.98 11.13
N THR A 8 -3.77 -3.27 10.27
CA THR A 8 -3.54 -3.53 8.85
C THR A 8 -2.88 -2.32 8.18
N TYR A 9 -3.38 -1.11 8.45
CA TYR A 9 -2.78 0.12 7.95
C TYR A 9 -1.33 0.31 8.41
N VAL A 10 -1.02 0.10 9.69
CA VAL A 10 0.35 0.21 10.22
C VAL A 10 1.28 -0.82 9.56
N ASN A 11 0.84 -2.08 9.47
CA ASN A 11 1.64 -3.13 8.84
C ASN A 11 1.88 -2.85 7.35
N SER A 12 0.87 -2.34 6.64
CA SER A 12 1.00 -1.93 5.25
C SER A 12 1.99 -0.78 5.07
N ASN A 13 2.03 0.20 5.97
CA ASN A 13 3.03 1.27 5.92
C ASN A 13 4.46 0.74 6.16
N ILE A 14 4.63 -0.21 7.09
CA ILE A 14 5.93 -0.87 7.29
C ILE A 14 6.36 -1.59 6.00
N ARG A 15 5.46 -2.39 5.42
CA ARG A 15 5.74 -3.12 4.17
C ARG A 15 6.02 -2.18 3.00
N LEU A 16 5.30 -1.05 2.90
CA LEU A 16 5.56 -0.04 1.88
C LEU A 16 6.99 0.50 1.95
N ASN A 17 7.51 0.76 3.16
CA ASN A 17 8.90 1.20 3.33
C ASN A 17 9.92 0.14 2.92
N GLU A 18 9.59 -1.15 3.04
CA GLU A 18 10.46 -2.23 2.56
C GLU A 18 10.43 -2.34 1.03
N LEU A 19 9.26 -2.08 0.42
CA LEU A 19 9.07 -2.20 -1.02
C LEU A 19 9.58 -1.00 -1.81
N ILE A 20 9.60 0.20 -1.23
CA ILE A 20 9.92 1.44 -1.96
C ILE A 20 11.36 1.47 -2.50
N ASP A 21 12.29 0.78 -1.85
CA ASP A 21 13.68 0.67 -2.29
C ASP A 21 13.90 -0.44 -3.33
N ILE A 22 12.90 -1.30 -3.53
CA ILE A 22 12.96 -2.48 -4.41
C ILE A 22 12.17 -2.21 -5.70
N VAL A 23 11.01 -1.57 -5.59
CA VAL A 23 10.12 -1.30 -6.72
C VAL A 23 10.68 -0.14 -7.52
N THR A 24 11.16 -0.44 -8.73
CA THR A 24 11.67 0.55 -9.68
C THR A 24 10.78 0.63 -10.92
N ASP A 25 10.91 1.69 -11.70
CA ASP A 25 10.17 1.90 -12.95
C ASP A 25 10.47 0.84 -14.03
N GLU A 26 11.52 0.02 -13.83
CA GLU A 26 11.93 -1.04 -14.75
C GLU A 26 11.27 -2.39 -14.46
N ILE A 27 10.59 -2.54 -13.32
CA ILE A 27 9.91 -3.79 -12.96
C ILE A 27 8.68 -3.99 -13.85
N GLU A 28 8.53 -5.20 -14.41
CA GLU A 28 7.34 -5.54 -15.19
C GLU A 28 6.08 -5.50 -14.32
N SER A 29 4.96 -4.99 -14.87
CA SER A 29 3.71 -4.83 -14.13
C SER A 29 3.09 -6.14 -13.62
N ASN A 30 3.51 -7.29 -14.14
CA ASN A 30 3.10 -8.62 -13.71
C ASN A 30 4.04 -9.22 -12.65
N ASP A 31 5.13 -8.53 -12.30
CA ASP A 31 6.05 -8.97 -11.27
C ASP A 31 5.33 -9.01 -9.92
N PRO A 32 5.48 -10.09 -9.13
CA PRO A 32 4.85 -10.20 -7.82
C PRO A 32 5.11 -9.01 -6.89
N ILE A 33 6.30 -8.41 -6.95
CA ILE A 33 6.68 -7.27 -6.11
C ILE A 33 5.92 -6.00 -6.54
N ALA A 34 5.75 -5.80 -7.84
CA ALA A 34 4.95 -4.69 -8.36
C ALA A 34 3.46 -4.85 -7.99
N ILE A 35 2.92 -6.07 -8.09
CA ILE A 35 1.54 -6.38 -7.70
C ILE A 35 1.36 -6.12 -6.20
N GLU A 36 2.25 -6.63 -5.35
CA GLU A 36 2.21 -6.43 -3.90
C GLU A 36 2.25 -4.93 -3.54
N PHE A 37 3.10 -4.15 -4.20
CA PHE A 37 3.18 -2.70 -3.99
C PHE A 37 1.86 -1.99 -4.30
N LEU A 38 1.19 -2.38 -5.38
CA LEU A 38 -0.12 -1.82 -5.75
C LEU A 38 -1.20 -2.19 -4.72
N GLU A 39 -1.21 -3.42 -4.22
CA GLU A 39 -2.13 -3.86 -3.18
C GLU A 39 -1.92 -3.10 -1.87
N ILE A 40 -0.67 -3.00 -1.41
CA ILE A 40 -0.29 -2.30 -0.17
C ILE A 40 -0.67 -0.82 -0.25
N THR A 41 -0.36 -0.14 -1.36
CA THR A 41 -0.72 1.28 -1.52
C THR A 41 -2.24 1.49 -1.62
N SER A 42 -2.98 0.54 -2.18
CA SER A 42 -4.46 0.58 -2.21
C SER A 42 -5.06 0.49 -0.81
N ILE A 43 -4.53 -0.38 0.06
CA ILE A 43 -4.94 -0.51 1.47
C ILE A 43 -4.70 0.81 2.20
N ILE A 44 -3.50 1.38 2.09
CA ILE A 44 -3.13 2.63 2.75
C ILE A 44 -4.08 3.76 2.32
N LYS A 45 -4.24 3.98 1.02
CA LYS A 45 -5.12 5.02 0.47
C LYS A 45 -6.57 4.86 0.92
N THR A 46 -7.07 3.64 1.00
CA THR A 46 -8.44 3.37 1.43
C THR A 46 -8.64 3.73 2.90
N TYR A 47 -7.68 3.39 3.76
CA TYR A 47 -7.71 3.77 5.17
C TYR A 47 -7.61 5.29 5.34
N GLU A 48 -6.66 5.94 4.66
CA GLU A 48 -6.48 7.39 4.72
C GLU A 48 -7.70 8.16 4.24
N LYS A 49 -8.35 7.70 3.17
CA LYS A 49 -9.58 8.34 2.68
C LYS A 49 -10.69 8.39 3.73
N ILE A 50 -10.76 7.41 4.62
CA ILE A 50 -11.78 7.31 5.66
C ILE A 50 -11.35 8.09 6.92
N HIS A 51 -10.09 7.99 7.33
CA HIS A 51 -9.60 8.50 8.61
C HIS A 51 -8.90 9.85 8.54
N PHE A 52 -8.33 10.20 7.39
CA PHE A 52 -7.59 11.44 7.13
C PHE A 52 -8.04 12.07 5.80
N PRO A 53 -9.35 12.38 5.63
CA PRO A 53 -9.82 13.01 4.42
C PRO A 53 -9.18 14.40 4.28
N VAL A 54 -8.25 14.54 3.34
CA VAL A 54 -7.68 15.83 2.97
C VAL A 54 -8.73 16.54 2.09
N PHE A 55 -9.22 17.68 2.58
CA PHE A 55 -10.22 18.52 1.91
C PHE A 55 -9.62 19.36 0.78
#